data_AF-A0A452YCQ6-F1
#
_entry.id   AF-A0A452YCQ6-F1
#
_cell.length_a   1.000
_cell.length_b   1.000
_cell.length_c   1.000
_cell.angle_alpha   90.00
_cell.angle_beta   90.00
_cell.angle_gamma   90.00
#
_symmetry.space_group_name_H-M   'P 1'
#
loop_
_entity.id
_entity.type
_entity.pdbx_description
1 polymer ?
#
loop_
_entity_poly.entity_id
_entity_poly.type
_entity_poly.pdbx_seq_one_letter_code
_entity_poly.pdbx_strand_id
1 'polypeptide(L)'
;MKIPILVDAEPERTKTELEHLLDLSSYIVCSGKFPEKWTSISCIPSALLEILVQYPRARFVIATLGENGCMMLERIEDDSGIDAVDIGNVAESLRLKVHKDDNLPTCVSSKFMRLSGRGHGTIHGRLLIGTAEKIPAPELVDTTGCGDAFIGAVLYGLCTEMAPEKMLPFACQVAGIKCRAIGARTGLPWRSDARLSKYLA
;
A
#
# COMPACT_ATOMS: atom_id res chain seq x y z
N MET A 1 -7.82 -19.72 -17.48
CA MET A 1 -8.13 -18.57 -16.61
C MET A 1 -7.05 -18.49 -15.54
N LYS A 2 -6.34 -17.36 -15.38
CA LYS A 2 -5.40 -17.16 -14.26
C LYS A 2 -6.10 -16.26 -13.24
N ILE A 3 -6.41 -16.80 -12.06
CA ILE A 3 -7.00 -16.02 -10.95
C ILE A 3 -5.88 -15.18 -10.34
N PRO A 4 -6.02 -13.85 -10.23
CA PRO A 4 -5.02 -13.01 -9.57
C PRO A 4 -4.84 -13.38 -8.09
N ILE A 5 -3.60 -13.38 -7.61
CA ILE A 5 -3.27 -13.74 -6.23
C ILE A 5 -2.81 -12.49 -5.49
N LEU A 6 -3.48 -12.14 -4.40
CA LEU A 6 -2.98 -11.16 -3.44
C LEU A 6 -2.34 -11.89 -2.27
N VAL A 7 -1.09 -11.56 -1.96
CA VAL A 7 -0.37 -12.09 -0.79
C VAL A 7 -0.30 -11.02 0.28
N ASP A 8 -0.76 -11.35 1.47
CA ASP A 8 -0.46 -10.64 2.71
C ASP A 8 0.89 -11.14 3.23
N ALA A 9 1.91 -10.30 3.12
CA ALA A 9 3.29 -10.63 3.42
C ALA A 9 3.69 -10.07 4.79
N GLU A 10 3.85 -10.97 5.75
CA GLU A 10 4.20 -10.63 7.13
C GLU A 10 5.60 -11.13 7.51
N PRO A 11 6.35 -10.35 8.31
CA PRO A 11 7.75 -10.62 8.60
C PRO A 11 8.00 -11.83 9.52
N GLU A 12 6.96 -12.37 10.16
CA GLU A 12 7.04 -13.56 11.01
C GLU A 12 7.05 -14.87 10.21
N ARG A 13 6.75 -14.83 8.91
CA ARG A 13 6.84 -16.00 8.01
C ARG A 13 8.28 -16.35 7.71
N THR A 14 8.59 -17.64 7.57
CA THR A 14 9.93 -18.02 7.13
C THR A 14 10.14 -17.64 5.67
N LYS A 15 11.39 -17.33 5.31
CA LYS A 15 11.75 -16.96 3.93
C LYS A 15 11.32 -18.04 2.93
N THR A 16 11.60 -19.32 3.24
CA THR A 16 11.27 -20.48 2.41
C THR A 16 9.77 -20.63 2.14
N GLU A 17 8.91 -20.37 3.14
CA GLU A 17 7.45 -20.47 2.99
C GLU A 17 6.89 -19.36 2.12
N LEU A 18 7.39 -18.14 2.29
CA LEU A 18 6.80 -16.96 1.66
C LEU A 18 7.32 -16.73 0.23
N GLU A 19 8.57 -17.08 -0.08
CA GLU A 19 9.16 -16.91 -1.42
C GLU A 19 8.30 -17.55 -2.51
N HIS A 20 7.91 -18.82 -2.32
CA HIS A 20 7.10 -19.54 -3.30
C HIS A 20 5.71 -18.90 -3.51
N LEU A 21 5.14 -18.29 -2.47
CA LEU A 21 3.85 -17.59 -2.58
C LEU A 21 4.02 -16.25 -3.31
N LEU A 22 5.09 -15.52 -3.03
CA LEU A 22 5.40 -14.25 -3.67
C LEU A 22 5.70 -14.41 -5.17
N ASP A 23 6.34 -15.50 -5.58
CA ASP A 23 6.56 -15.84 -7.00
C ASP A 23 5.27 -16.02 -7.81
N LEU A 24 4.18 -16.40 -7.13
CA LEU A 24 2.86 -16.57 -7.72
C LEU A 24 1.99 -15.31 -7.61
N SER A 25 2.41 -14.33 -6.80
CA SER A 25 1.61 -13.16 -6.46
C SER A 25 1.40 -12.22 -7.66
N SER A 26 0.17 -11.76 -7.81
CA SER A 26 -0.19 -10.65 -8.70
C SER A 26 -0.18 -9.31 -7.96
N TYR A 27 -0.40 -9.34 -6.64
CA TYR A 27 -0.42 -8.18 -5.76
C TYR A 27 0.21 -8.56 -4.42
N ILE A 28 0.97 -7.66 -3.84
CA ILE A 28 1.60 -7.84 -2.52
C ILE A 28 1.12 -6.71 -1.62
N VAL A 29 0.67 -7.05 -0.41
CA VAL A 29 0.40 -6.09 0.67
C VAL A 29 1.17 -6.55 1.89
N CYS A 30 1.75 -5.62 2.65
CA CYS A 30 2.58 -5.95 3.80
C CYS A 30 2.53 -4.86 4.87
N SER A 31 3.01 -5.19 6.07
CA SER A 31 3.30 -4.21 7.11
C SER A 31 4.58 -3.42 6.81
N GLY A 32 4.71 -2.20 7.33
CA GLY A 32 5.87 -1.33 7.08
C GLY A 32 7.21 -1.92 7.54
N LYS A 33 7.21 -2.97 8.36
CA LYS A 33 8.41 -3.69 8.81
C LYS A 33 8.88 -4.75 7.82
N PHE A 34 7.98 -5.26 6.98
CA PHE A 34 8.29 -6.34 6.05
C PHE A 34 9.34 -5.95 5.01
N PRO A 35 9.27 -4.78 4.31
CA PRO A 35 10.20 -4.48 3.23
C PRO A 35 11.68 -4.47 3.65
N GLU A 36 11.99 -3.87 4.79
CA GLU A 36 13.36 -3.83 5.32
C GLU A 36 13.83 -5.23 5.74
N LYS A 37 12.99 -5.99 6.46
CA LYS A 37 13.33 -7.36 6.87
C LYS A 37 13.54 -8.29 5.66
N TRP A 38 12.77 -8.09 4.58
CA TRP A 38 12.84 -8.94 3.40
C TRP A 38 14.05 -8.62 2.51
N THR A 39 14.35 -7.33 2.32
CA THR A 39 15.35 -6.87 1.36
C THR A 39 16.67 -6.42 1.99
N SER A 40 16.71 -6.27 3.31
CA SER A 40 17.80 -5.61 4.05
C SER A 40 18.03 -4.13 3.67
N ILE A 41 17.04 -3.50 3.02
CA ILE A 41 17.07 -2.08 2.64
C ILE A 41 16.18 -1.28 3.60
N SER A 42 16.78 -0.36 4.37
CA SER A 42 16.06 0.44 5.37
C SER A 42 15.17 1.54 4.78
N CYS A 43 15.41 1.94 3.53
CA CYS A 43 14.58 2.93 2.83
C CYS A 43 13.35 2.23 2.24
N ILE A 44 12.16 2.45 2.83
CA ILE A 44 10.90 1.82 2.39
C ILE A 44 10.66 1.93 0.88
N PRO A 45 10.72 3.11 0.22
CA PRO A 45 10.55 3.19 -1.23
C PRO A 45 11.52 2.30 -2.01
N SER A 46 12.80 2.28 -1.64
CA SER A 46 13.81 1.42 -2.28
C SER A 46 13.57 -0.06 -2.01
N ALA A 47 13.11 -0.42 -0.80
CA ALA A 47 12.77 -1.79 -0.45
C ALA A 47 11.55 -2.30 -1.22
N LEU A 48 10.53 -1.46 -1.43
CA LEU A 48 9.37 -1.79 -2.28
C LEU A 48 9.79 -2.00 -3.73
N LEU A 49 10.70 -1.17 -4.24
CA LEU A 49 11.28 -1.34 -5.58
C LEU A 49 12.00 -2.69 -5.70
N GLU A 50 12.87 -3.02 -4.73
CA GLU A 50 13.59 -4.28 -4.71
C GLU A 50 12.64 -5.50 -4.66
N ILE A 51 11.57 -5.45 -3.85
CA ILE A 51 10.53 -6.49 -3.84
C ILE A 51 9.95 -6.69 -5.24
N LEU A 52 9.58 -5.61 -5.93
CA LEU A 52 9.01 -5.72 -7.27
C LEU A 52 10.05 -6.18 -8.31
N VAL A 53 11.34 -5.85 -8.15
CA VAL A 53 12.38 -6.41 -9.03
C VAL A 53 12.46 -7.92 -8.85
N GLN A 54 12.40 -8.40 -7.60
CA GLN A 54 12.44 -9.83 -7.28
C GLN A 54 11.19 -10.60 -7.76
N TYR A 55 10.00 -9.97 -7.70
CA TYR A 55 8.72 -10.61 -8.04
C TYR A 55 8.08 -9.95 -9.28
N PRO A 56 8.52 -10.30 -10.51
CA PRO A 56 8.10 -9.60 -11.73
C PRO A 56 6.61 -9.77 -12.08
N ARG A 57 5.91 -10.75 -11.50
CA ARG A 57 4.46 -10.93 -11.69
C ARG A 57 3.62 -9.95 -10.88
N ALA A 58 4.15 -9.42 -9.78
CA ALA A 58 3.41 -8.54 -8.90
C ALA A 58 3.23 -7.18 -9.58
N ARG A 59 1.98 -6.80 -9.87
CA ARG A 59 1.61 -5.52 -10.49
C ARG A 59 1.86 -4.35 -9.55
N PHE A 60 1.70 -4.57 -8.26
CA PHE A 60 2.08 -3.60 -7.23
C PHE A 60 2.47 -4.28 -5.92
N VAL A 61 3.15 -3.50 -5.08
CA VAL A 61 3.37 -3.76 -3.67
C VAL A 61 2.86 -2.59 -2.84
N ILE A 62 2.17 -2.86 -1.74
CA ILE A 62 1.72 -1.86 -0.76
C ILE A 62 2.34 -2.17 0.60
N ALA A 63 2.91 -1.15 1.25
CA ALA A 63 3.25 -1.20 2.67
C ALA A 63 2.29 -0.33 3.48
N THR A 64 1.67 -0.91 4.51
CA THR A 64 0.89 -0.17 5.52
C THR A 64 1.84 0.44 6.57
N LEU A 65 1.63 1.71 6.89
CA LEU A 65 2.54 2.53 7.70
C LEU A 65 1.86 3.06 8.99
N GLY A 66 0.81 2.37 9.45
CA GLY A 66 0.05 2.73 10.65
C GLY A 66 -0.62 4.10 10.52
N GLU A 67 -0.38 4.98 11.49
CA GLU A 67 -0.90 6.36 11.49
C GLU A 67 -0.41 7.22 10.32
N ASN A 68 0.62 6.77 9.60
CA ASN A 68 1.13 7.45 8.41
C ASN A 68 0.45 6.97 7.11
N GLY A 69 -0.52 6.06 7.19
CA GLY A 69 -1.29 5.56 6.04
C GLY A 69 -0.59 4.42 5.33
N CYS A 70 -0.32 4.55 4.04
CA CYS A 70 0.32 3.52 3.22
C CYS A 70 1.17 4.09 2.09
N MET A 71 2.06 3.27 1.55
CA MET A 71 2.85 3.55 0.36
C MET A 71 2.69 2.41 -0.64
N MET A 72 2.42 2.75 -1.89
CA MET A 72 2.24 1.79 -2.98
C MET A 72 3.24 2.08 -4.09
N LEU A 73 3.94 1.05 -4.56
CA LEU A 73 4.67 1.09 -5.82
C LEU A 73 3.90 0.26 -6.84
N GLU A 74 3.47 0.91 -7.91
CA GLU A 74 2.77 0.28 -9.03
C GLU A 74 3.69 0.24 -10.24
N ARG A 75 3.81 -0.93 -10.87
CA ARG A 75 4.54 -1.07 -12.14
C ARG A 75 3.58 -1.06 -13.34
N ILE A 76 4.13 -0.74 -14.50
CA ILE A 76 3.49 -0.99 -15.79
C ILE A 76 4.38 -1.85 -16.67
N GLU A 77 3.76 -2.55 -17.61
CA GLU A 77 4.47 -3.26 -18.68
C GLU A 77 4.85 -2.23 -19.76
N ASP A 78 5.91 -1.47 -19.50
CA ASP A 78 6.50 -0.55 -20.48
C ASP A 78 7.99 -0.37 -20.19
N ASP A 79 8.84 -0.42 -21.21
CA ASP A 79 10.29 -0.16 -21.09
C ASP A 79 10.67 1.23 -21.67
N SER A 80 9.68 2.09 -21.91
CA SER A 80 9.92 3.46 -22.33
C SER A 80 10.49 4.31 -21.17
N GLY A 81 11.47 5.15 -21.49
CA GLY A 81 12.29 5.87 -20.51
C GLY A 81 13.77 5.57 -20.75
N ILE A 82 14.64 6.55 -20.50
CA ILE A 82 16.09 6.37 -20.68
C ILE A 82 16.76 6.56 -19.32
N ASP A 83 16.44 7.64 -18.62
CA ASP A 83 17.03 7.96 -17.32
C ASP A 83 16.16 7.50 -16.15
N ALA A 84 16.78 6.78 -15.21
CA ALA A 84 16.12 6.34 -13.99
C ALA A 84 16.16 7.44 -12.92
N VAL A 85 15.03 7.66 -12.24
CA VAL A 85 14.91 8.60 -11.13
C VAL A 85 14.98 7.85 -9.81
N ASP A 86 15.76 8.36 -8.86
CA ASP A 86 15.83 7.78 -7.51
C ASP A 86 14.45 7.86 -6.81
N ILE A 87 13.93 6.70 -6.42
CA ILE A 87 12.60 6.56 -5.82
C ILE A 87 12.51 7.22 -4.44
N GLY A 88 13.63 7.38 -3.73
CA GLY A 88 13.70 8.16 -2.50
C GLY A 88 13.38 9.63 -2.74
N ASN A 89 13.99 10.25 -3.76
CA ASN A 89 13.70 11.63 -4.15
C ASN A 89 12.23 11.81 -4.58
N VAL A 90 11.67 10.83 -5.31
CA VAL A 90 10.24 10.83 -5.67
C VAL A 90 9.37 10.79 -4.41
N ALA A 91 9.70 9.93 -3.45
CA ALA A 91 8.96 9.82 -2.20
C ALA A 91 9.00 11.12 -1.39
N GLU A 92 10.15 11.79 -1.29
CA GLU A 92 10.26 13.11 -0.64
C GLU A 92 9.42 14.16 -1.35
N SER A 93 9.47 14.21 -2.69
CA SER A 93 8.63 15.14 -3.47
C SER A 93 7.13 14.91 -3.25
N LEU A 94 6.70 13.65 -3.15
CA LEU A 94 5.29 13.32 -2.87
C LEU A 94 4.90 13.69 -1.44
N ARG A 95 5.76 13.45 -0.44
CA ARG A 95 5.48 13.85 0.95
C ARG A 95 5.23 15.35 1.11
N LEU A 96 5.90 16.18 0.31
CA LEU A 96 5.67 17.63 0.30
C LEU A 96 4.29 18.01 -0.29
N LYS A 97 3.70 17.16 -1.12
CA LYS A 97 2.38 17.37 -1.73
C LYS A 97 1.22 16.84 -0.88
N VAL A 98 1.51 16.02 0.13
CA VAL A 98 0.49 15.52 1.05
C VAL A 98 -0.07 16.69 1.86
N HIS A 99 -1.36 16.96 1.70
CA HIS A 99 -2.07 17.97 2.48
C HIS A 99 -2.20 17.50 3.93
N LYS A 100 -1.51 18.18 4.85
CA LYS A 100 -1.50 17.82 6.28
C LYS A 100 -2.79 18.17 7.01
N ASP A 101 -3.69 18.97 6.44
CA ASP A 101 -4.88 19.46 7.14
C ASP A 101 -6.16 18.66 6.86
N ASP A 102 -6.08 17.64 6.00
CA ASP A 102 -7.22 16.75 5.79
C ASP A 102 -7.34 15.74 6.94
N ASN A 103 -8.50 15.74 7.61
CA ASN A 103 -8.84 14.72 8.59
C ASN A 103 -9.13 13.36 7.95
N LEU A 104 -9.48 13.36 6.66
CA LEU A 104 -9.82 12.17 5.90
C LEU A 104 -8.64 11.72 5.03
N PRO A 105 -8.49 10.41 4.79
CA PRO A 105 -7.51 9.87 3.86
C PRO A 105 -7.55 10.52 2.48
N THR A 106 -6.38 10.89 1.99
CA THR A 106 -6.12 11.39 0.64
C THR A 106 -5.00 10.57 0.00
N CYS A 107 -4.77 10.76 -1.29
CA CYS A 107 -3.70 10.08 -2.02
C CYS A 107 -3.01 11.05 -2.96
N VAL A 108 -1.68 10.96 -3.02
CA VAL A 108 -0.85 11.63 -4.02
C VAL A 108 -0.07 10.60 -4.81
N SER A 109 0.07 10.80 -6.11
CA SER A 109 0.79 9.89 -7.01
C SER A 109 1.83 10.62 -7.86
N SER A 110 2.93 9.94 -8.17
CA SER A 110 3.87 10.38 -9.20
C SER A 110 3.32 10.07 -10.60
N LYS A 111 3.94 10.68 -11.61
CA LYS A 111 3.81 10.18 -12.99
C LYS A 111 4.51 8.82 -13.10
N PHE A 112 4.14 8.04 -14.12
CA PHE A 112 4.92 6.87 -14.52
C PHE A 112 6.31 7.32 -15.03
N MET A 113 7.34 6.62 -14.57
CA MET A 113 8.73 6.84 -14.95
C MET A 113 9.59 5.61 -14.62
N ARG A 114 10.80 5.54 -15.16
CA ARG A 114 11.79 4.56 -14.71
C ARG A 114 12.31 4.97 -13.34
N LEU A 115 12.16 4.09 -12.36
CA LEU A 115 12.56 4.28 -10.97
C LEU A 115 13.76 3.39 -10.65
N SER A 116 14.72 3.94 -9.91
CA SER A 116 15.85 3.24 -9.30
C SER A 116 15.87 3.47 -7.79
N GLY A 117 16.66 2.69 -7.05
CA GLY A 117 16.82 2.87 -5.61
C GLY A 117 18.12 2.26 -5.11
N ARG A 118 18.25 2.09 -3.79
CA ARG A 118 19.46 1.51 -3.17
C ARG A 118 19.67 0.00 -3.43
N GLY A 119 18.72 -0.65 -4.11
CA GLY A 119 18.75 -2.07 -4.46
C GLY A 119 19.30 -2.32 -5.88
N HIS A 120 19.03 -3.52 -6.40
CA HIS A 120 19.43 -3.94 -7.73
C HIS A 120 18.26 -3.74 -8.70
N GLY A 121 18.52 -3.14 -9.85
CA GLY A 121 17.54 -3.03 -10.93
C GLY A 121 16.68 -1.76 -10.93
N THR A 122 15.80 -1.67 -11.92
CA THR A 122 14.91 -0.53 -12.14
C THR A 122 13.53 -1.03 -12.51
N ILE A 123 12.51 -0.20 -12.28
CA ILE A 123 11.12 -0.51 -12.62
C ILE A 123 10.52 0.68 -13.33
N HIS A 124 9.78 0.45 -14.41
CA HIS A 124 8.87 1.46 -14.92
C HIS A 124 7.57 1.43 -14.11
N GLY A 125 7.34 2.48 -13.34
CA GLY A 125 6.24 2.53 -12.41
C GLY A 125 5.96 3.92 -11.87
N ARG A 126 5.08 3.98 -10.89
CA ARG A 126 4.78 5.19 -10.14
C ARG A 126 4.63 4.88 -8.66
N LEU A 127 4.98 5.85 -7.84
CA LEU A 127 4.84 5.78 -6.39
C LEU A 127 3.57 6.52 -5.97
N LEU A 128 2.81 5.95 -5.06
CA LEU A 128 1.65 6.57 -4.43
C LEU A 128 1.81 6.58 -2.92
N ILE A 129 1.33 7.65 -2.27
CA ILE A 129 1.25 7.76 -0.81
C ILE A 129 -0.22 8.02 -0.46
N GLY A 130 -0.82 7.11 0.29
CA GLY A 130 -2.14 7.28 0.89
C GLY A 130 -2.01 7.68 2.36
N THR A 131 -2.73 8.70 2.83
CA THR A 131 -2.71 9.11 4.24
C THR A 131 -3.68 8.28 5.08
N ALA A 132 -3.45 8.21 6.39
CA ALA A 132 -4.43 7.66 7.33
C ALA A 132 -5.45 8.74 7.75
N GLU A 133 -6.60 8.30 8.24
CA GLU A 133 -7.55 9.17 8.92
C GLU A 133 -6.94 9.69 10.22
N LYS A 134 -7.11 10.98 10.51
CA LYS A 134 -6.77 11.54 11.82
C LYS A 134 -7.90 11.26 12.80
N ILE A 135 -7.81 10.13 13.49
CA ILE A 135 -8.80 9.72 14.47
C ILE A 135 -8.57 10.48 15.78
N PRO A 136 -9.58 11.18 16.34
CA PRO A 136 -9.47 11.78 17.66
C PRO A 136 -9.10 10.74 18.72
N ALA A 137 -8.20 11.06 19.65
CA ALA A 137 -7.74 10.11 20.67
C ALA A 137 -8.88 9.41 21.46
N PRO A 138 -10.01 10.07 21.81
CA PRO A 138 -11.13 9.40 22.47
C PRO A 138 -11.87 8.36 21.60
N GLU A 139 -11.74 8.44 20.27
CA GLU A 139 -12.32 7.49 19.32
C GLU A 139 -11.37 6.35 18.95
N LEU A 140 -10.07 6.46 19.28
CA LEU A 140 -9.08 5.43 18.98
C LEU A 140 -9.13 4.34 20.05
N VAL A 141 -9.79 3.22 19.76
CA VAL A 141 -10.07 2.15 20.72
C VAL A 141 -9.08 0.98 20.59
N ASP A 142 -8.88 0.46 19.39
CA ASP A 142 -8.09 -0.76 19.17
C ASP A 142 -7.59 -0.86 17.71
N THR A 143 -6.30 -1.13 17.50
CA THR A 143 -5.67 -1.26 16.18
C THR A 143 -5.60 -2.70 15.65
N THR A 144 -6.04 -3.68 16.44
CA THR A 144 -6.00 -5.11 16.06
C THR A 144 -6.77 -5.37 14.78
N GLY A 145 -6.15 -5.93 13.74
CA GLY A 145 -6.82 -6.23 12.46
C GLY A 145 -7.04 -5.03 11.53
N CYS A 146 -6.45 -3.86 11.79
CA CYS A 146 -6.52 -2.73 10.86
C CYS A 146 -5.84 -3.05 9.51
N GLY A 147 -4.74 -3.81 9.53
CA GLY A 147 -4.08 -4.32 8.33
C GLY A 147 -5.00 -5.22 7.50
N ASP A 148 -5.67 -6.18 8.16
CA ASP A 148 -6.66 -7.06 7.50
C ASP A 148 -7.82 -6.27 6.90
N ALA A 149 -8.34 -5.27 7.62
CA ALA A 149 -9.40 -4.39 7.12
C ALA A 149 -8.93 -3.59 5.89
N PHE A 150 -7.70 -3.08 5.91
CA PHE A 150 -7.08 -2.41 4.77
C PHE A 150 -6.97 -3.36 3.57
N ILE A 151 -6.46 -4.59 3.77
CA ILE A 151 -6.31 -5.60 2.71
C ILE A 151 -7.67 -5.98 2.12
N GLY A 152 -8.68 -6.18 2.97
CA GLY A 152 -10.05 -6.44 2.54
C GLY A 152 -10.62 -5.31 1.68
N ALA A 153 -10.32 -4.06 2.02
CA ALA A 153 -10.71 -2.89 1.23
C ALA A 153 -9.93 -2.77 -0.09
N VAL A 154 -8.65 -3.13 -0.13
CA VAL A 154 -7.86 -3.25 -1.37
C VAL A 154 -8.46 -4.33 -2.27
N LEU A 155 -8.82 -5.50 -1.73
CA LEU A 155 -9.50 -6.56 -2.48
C LEU A 155 -10.84 -6.08 -3.05
N TYR A 156 -11.63 -5.37 -2.26
CA TYR A 156 -12.87 -4.74 -2.73
C TYR A 156 -12.58 -3.75 -3.88
N GLY A 157 -11.57 -2.90 -3.74
CA GLY A 157 -11.16 -1.94 -4.78
C GLY A 157 -10.72 -2.62 -6.08
N LEU A 158 -9.94 -3.69 -5.99
CA LEU A 158 -9.55 -4.53 -7.12
C LEU A 158 -10.76 -5.15 -7.84
N CYS A 159 -11.68 -5.75 -7.08
CA CYS A 159 -12.89 -6.36 -7.63
C CYS A 159 -13.89 -5.36 -8.23
N THR A 160 -13.75 -4.08 -7.89
CA THR A 160 -14.61 -2.99 -8.38
C THR A 160 -13.88 -2.01 -9.29
N GLU A 161 -12.68 -2.39 -9.75
CA GLU A 161 -11.86 -1.64 -10.70
C GLU A 161 -11.58 -0.18 -10.26
N MET A 162 -11.43 0.03 -8.94
CA MET A 162 -11.03 1.32 -8.41
C MET A 162 -9.61 1.68 -8.88
N ALA A 163 -9.45 2.90 -9.41
CA ALA A 163 -8.14 3.47 -9.62
C ALA A 163 -7.35 3.50 -8.30
N PRO A 164 -6.03 3.23 -8.29
CA PRO A 164 -5.21 3.25 -7.08
C PRO A 164 -5.37 4.51 -6.22
N GLU A 165 -5.50 5.67 -6.86
CA GLU A 165 -5.73 6.96 -6.20
C GLU A 165 -7.04 7.03 -5.40
N LYS A 166 -8.04 6.23 -5.77
CA LYS A 166 -9.32 6.10 -5.04
C LYS A 166 -9.29 4.91 -4.07
N MET A 167 -8.63 3.82 -4.46
CA MET A 167 -8.52 2.59 -3.67
C MET A 167 -7.71 2.79 -2.37
N LEU A 168 -6.55 3.45 -2.42
CA LEU A 168 -5.71 3.63 -1.24
C LEU A 168 -6.39 4.46 -0.13
N PRO A 169 -6.99 5.64 -0.39
CA PRO A 169 -7.65 6.40 0.66
C PRO A 169 -8.94 5.71 1.13
N PHE A 170 -9.65 4.99 0.25
CA PHE A 170 -10.75 4.11 0.66
C PHE A 170 -10.29 3.05 1.67
N ALA A 171 -9.20 2.34 1.37
CA ALA A 171 -8.66 1.30 2.23
C ALA A 171 -8.13 1.86 3.56
N CYS A 172 -7.45 3.00 3.53
CA CYS A 172 -7.07 3.74 4.74
C CYS A 172 -8.29 4.13 5.58
N GLN A 173 -9.39 4.57 4.95
CA GLN A 173 -10.61 4.94 5.66
C GLN A 173 -11.28 3.72 6.30
N VAL A 174 -11.34 2.58 5.62
CA VAL A 174 -11.87 1.32 6.19
C VAL A 174 -11.06 0.91 7.42
N ALA A 175 -9.72 0.96 7.33
CA ALA A 175 -8.84 0.69 8.47
C ALA A 175 -9.03 1.72 9.61
N GLY A 176 -9.22 3.00 9.29
CA GLY A 176 -9.48 4.05 10.27
C GLY A 176 -10.82 3.89 10.99
N ILE A 177 -11.88 3.43 10.29
CA ILE A 177 -13.16 3.10 10.94
C ILE A 177 -12.98 1.91 11.87
N LYS A 178 -12.23 0.88 11.43
CA LYS A 178 -11.94 -0.31 12.24
C LYS A 178 -11.33 0.05 13.59
N CYS A 179 -10.49 1.07 13.66
CA CYS A 179 -9.84 1.52 14.90
C CYS A 179 -10.80 1.89 16.05
N ARG A 180 -12.09 2.11 15.76
CA ARG A 180 -13.09 2.64 16.71
C ARG A 180 -13.83 1.58 17.51
N ALA A 181 -13.48 0.30 17.37
CA ALA A 181 -14.07 -0.78 18.14
C ALA A 181 -13.06 -1.89 18.47
N ILE A 182 -13.33 -2.60 19.56
CA ILE A 182 -12.50 -3.70 20.07
C ILE A 182 -12.55 -4.93 19.15
N GLY A 183 -11.40 -5.55 18.94
CA GLY A 183 -11.20 -6.77 18.18
C GLY A 183 -11.06 -6.52 16.67
N ALA A 184 -10.73 -7.58 15.93
CA ALA A 184 -10.40 -7.48 14.51
C ALA A 184 -11.62 -7.20 13.59
N ARG A 185 -12.83 -7.56 14.01
CA ARG A 185 -14.03 -7.56 13.13
C ARG A 185 -15.11 -6.56 13.53
N THR A 186 -15.25 -6.26 14.81
CA THR A 186 -16.37 -5.47 15.35
C THR A 186 -16.46 -4.07 14.75
N GLY A 187 -15.30 -3.46 14.43
CA GLY A 187 -15.22 -2.11 13.86
C GLY A 187 -15.31 -2.06 12.34
N LEU A 188 -15.51 -3.19 11.66
CA LEU A 188 -15.58 -3.18 10.19
C LEU A 188 -16.81 -2.40 9.72
N PRO A 189 -16.65 -1.43 8.80
CA PRO A 189 -17.76 -0.65 8.31
C PRO A 189 -18.67 -1.47 7.39
N TRP A 190 -19.96 -1.15 7.43
CA TRP A 190 -20.86 -1.49 6.34
C TRP A 190 -20.62 -0.54 5.16
N ARG A 191 -20.99 -0.97 3.95
CA ARG A 191 -20.92 -0.12 2.75
C ARG A 191 -21.62 1.24 2.93
N SER A 192 -22.68 1.28 3.73
CA SER A 192 -23.48 2.48 4.02
C SER A 192 -22.89 3.39 5.08
N ASP A 193 -21.70 3.10 5.63
CA ASP A 193 -21.04 3.98 6.60
C ASP A 193 -20.79 5.36 5.98
N ALA A 194 -21.28 6.41 6.66
CA ALA A 194 -21.20 7.79 6.17
C ALA A 194 -19.75 8.25 5.91
N ARG A 195 -18.79 7.71 6.65
CA ARG A 195 -17.35 8.02 6.49
C ARG A 195 -16.77 7.44 5.19
N LEU A 196 -17.45 6.47 4.56
CA LEU A 196 -17.06 5.91 3.26
C LEU A 196 -17.66 6.64 2.06
N SER A 197 -18.65 7.52 2.27
CA SER A 197 -19.43 8.15 1.19
C SER A 197 -18.58 8.83 0.12
N LYS A 198 -17.52 9.55 0.51
CA LYS A 198 -16.60 10.24 -0.41
C LYS A 198 -15.81 9.30 -1.32
N TYR A 199 -15.64 8.06 -0.92
CA TYR A 199 -14.81 7.06 -1.61
C TYR A 199 -15.62 6.07 -2.43
N LEU A 200 -16.93 6.00 -2.20
CA LEU A 200 -17.84 5.08 -2.89
C LEU A 200 -18.78 5.77 -3.89
N ALA A 201 -18.76 7.11 -3.91
CA ALA A 201 -19.46 7.93 -4.90
C ALA A 201 -18.89 7.79 -6.32
#